data_AF-Q60321-F1
#
_entry.id   AF-Q60321-F1
#
_cell.length_a   1.000
_cell.length_b   1.000
_cell.length_c   1.000
_cell.angle_alpha   90.00
_cell.angle_beta   90.00
_cell.angle_gamma   90.00
#
_symmetry.space_group_name_H-M   'P 1'
#
loop_
_entity.id
_entity.type
_entity.pdbx_description
1 polymer ?
#
loop_
_entity_poly.entity_id
_entity_poly.type
_entity_poly.pdbx_seq_one_letter_code
_entity_poly.pdbx_strand_id
1 'polypeptide(L)'
;MPKKKNKLPTEIVLTYKVKHNHDLKNLPDEFIKISQRAIDIIWENINWKEKVVKHRYKIGKKKYKYYTTTRLIPKIPKDNDFKRELRNRLLEGWEFASHYVDGAIKTAYSAIESWKSNYLNVNRKKNKPIFKRPFVRVKTTLMKYDRKNGIIRITIKPRKSI
;
A
#
# COMPACT_ATOMS: atom_id res chain seq x y z
N MET A 1 -13.29 30.85 -14.63
CA MET A 1 -12.27 30.35 -15.56
C MET A 1 -11.67 29.06 -15.02
N PRO A 2 -11.68 27.92 -15.76
CA PRO A 2 -11.08 26.69 -15.27
C PRO A 2 -9.55 26.79 -15.36
N LYS A 3 -8.85 26.59 -14.24
CA LYS A 3 -7.38 26.59 -14.17
C LYS A 3 -6.82 25.54 -15.13
N LYS A 4 -5.97 25.98 -16.08
CA LYS A 4 -5.14 25.11 -16.94
C LYS A 4 -4.43 24.09 -16.04
N LYS A 5 -4.74 22.80 -16.21
CA LYS A 5 -3.95 21.72 -15.63
C LYS A 5 -2.59 21.75 -16.34
N ASN A 6 -1.58 22.34 -15.71
CA ASN A 6 -0.19 22.16 -16.14
C ASN A 6 0.07 20.65 -16.16
N LYS A 7 0.21 20.07 -17.36
CA LYS A 7 0.75 18.73 -17.55
C LYS A 7 2.17 18.80 -17.01
N LEU A 8 2.39 18.29 -15.79
CA LEU A 8 3.74 18.07 -15.29
C LEU A 8 4.47 17.19 -16.32
N PRO A 9 5.73 17.48 -16.66
CA PRO A 9 6.48 16.69 -17.62
C PRO A 9 6.44 15.22 -17.19
N THR A 10 6.06 14.34 -18.12
CA THR A 10 6.13 12.90 -17.91
C THR A 10 7.59 12.52 -17.74
N GLU A 11 8.08 12.53 -16.50
CA GLU A 11 9.38 11.94 -16.17
C GLU A 11 9.37 10.48 -16.62
N ILE A 12 10.34 10.11 -17.44
CA ILE A 12 10.48 8.74 -17.92
C ILE A 12 10.97 7.89 -16.74
N VAL A 13 10.05 7.22 -16.06
CA VAL A 13 10.38 6.27 -15.00
C VAL A 13 10.69 4.92 -15.62
N LEU A 14 11.98 4.61 -15.79
CA LEU A 14 12.43 3.31 -16.27
C LEU A 14 12.42 2.29 -15.12
N THR A 15 11.82 1.13 -15.35
CA THR A 15 11.85 -0.01 -14.43
C THR A 15 12.70 -1.12 -15.02
N TYR A 16 13.69 -1.58 -14.26
CA TYR A 16 14.58 -2.65 -14.68
C TYR A 16 14.32 -3.92 -13.86
N LYS A 17 14.38 -5.07 -14.52
CA LYS A 17 14.38 -6.38 -13.87
C LYS A 17 15.80 -6.93 -13.89
N VAL A 18 16.38 -7.11 -12.71
CA VAL A 18 17.73 -7.67 -12.56
C VAL A 18 17.62 -8.99 -11.82
N LYS A 19 18.17 -10.06 -12.39
CA LYS A 19 18.31 -11.34 -11.69
C LYS A 19 19.47 -11.20 -10.69
N HIS A 20 19.31 -11.74 -9.49
CA HIS A 20 20.37 -11.79 -8.49
C HIS A 20 20.42 -13.17 -7.85
N ASN A 21 21.59 -13.56 -7.34
CA ASN A 21 21.79 -14.79 -6.58
C ASN A 21 22.14 -14.52 -5.09
N HIS A 22 21.88 -13.29 -4.62
CA HIS A 22 22.13 -12.94 -3.22
C HIS A 22 21.12 -13.63 -2.30
N ASP A 23 21.65 -14.21 -1.22
CA ASP A 23 20.83 -14.71 -0.12
C ASP A 23 20.15 -13.54 0.60
N LEU A 24 18.83 -13.46 0.45
CA LEU A 24 18.00 -12.47 1.14
C LEU A 24 17.57 -12.97 2.53
N LYS A 25 18.04 -14.14 2.96
CA LYS A 25 17.53 -14.87 4.12
C LYS A 25 16.02 -15.02 4.00
N ASN A 26 15.31 -14.90 5.12
CA ASN A 26 13.85 -14.88 5.15
C ASN A 26 13.27 -13.47 4.97
N LEU A 27 14.03 -12.47 4.49
CA LEU A 27 13.53 -11.09 4.41
C LEU A 27 12.25 -10.94 3.58
N PRO A 28 12.09 -11.56 2.38
CA PRO A 28 10.85 -11.45 1.62
C PRO A 28 9.65 -12.04 2.37
N ASP A 29 9.86 -13.13 3.12
CA ASP A 29 8.82 -13.81 3.89
C ASP A 29 8.44 -13.03 5.16
N GLU A 30 9.43 -12.46 5.85
CA GLU A 30 9.18 -11.58 6.99
C GLU A 30 8.55 -10.24 6.55
N PHE A 31 8.94 -9.73 5.38
CA PHE A 31 8.35 -8.52 4.82
C PHE A 31 6.88 -8.71 4.42
N ILE A 32 6.52 -9.86 3.83
CA ILE A 32 5.11 -10.14 3.52
C ILE A 32 4.28 -10.30 4.80
N LYS A 33 4.79 -11.01 5.81
CA LYS A 33 4.13 -11.17 7.11
C LYS A 33 3.88 -9.83 7.79
N ILE A 34 4.90 -8.97 7.88
CA ILE A 34 4.77 -7.65 8.53
C ILE A 34 3.86 -6.71 7.73
N SER A 35 3.88 -6.80 6.39
CA SER A 35 2.97 -6.06 5.51
C SER A 35 1.52 -6.53 5.67
N GLN A 36 1.29 -7.83 5.82
CA GLN A 36 -0.04 -8.38 6.07
C GLN A 36 -0.55 -7.98 7.46
N ARG A 37 0.28 -8.09 8.50
CA ARG A 37 -0.04 -7.61 9.86
C ARG A 37 -0.41 -6.12 9.86
N ALA A 38 0.30 -5.30 9.07
CA ALA A 38 -0.06 -3.91 8.88
C ALA A 38 -1.44 -3.73 8.23
N ILE A 39 -1.77 -4.53 7.20
CA ILE A 39 -3.13 -4.52 6.61
C ILE A 39 -4.16 -4.90 7.67
N ASP A 40 -3.90 -5.93 8.45
CA ASP A 40 -4.85 -6.47 9.44
C ASP A 40 -5.19 -5.40 10.48
N ILE A 41 -4.18 -4.76 11.08
CA ILE A 41 -4.38 -3.69 12.06
C ILE A 41 -5.11 -2.50 11.44
N ILE A 42 -4.72 -2.05 10.24
CA ILE A 42 -5.41 -0.93 9.58
C ILE A 42 -6.87 -1.31 9.29
N TRP A 43 -7.12 -2.53 8.81
CA TRP A 43 -8.44 -3.03 8.43
C TRP A 43 -9.39 -3.10 9.62
N GLU A 44 -8.92 -3.61 10.76
CA GLU A 44 -9.67 -3.67 12.03
C GLU A 44 -10.06 -2.28 12.54
N ASN A 45 -9.21 -1.28 12.27
CA ASN A 45 -9.43 0.11 12.70
C ASN A 45 -10.13 0.98 11.63
N ILE A 46 -10.67 0.39 10.56
CA ILE A 46 -11.49 1.13 9.59
C ILE A 46 -12.82 1.50 10.24
N ASN A 47 -13.11 2.80 10.31
CA ASN A 47 -14.43 3.28 10.69
C ASN A 47 -15.37 3.21 9.48
N TRP A 48 -16.43 2.40 9.59
CA TRP A 48 -17.42 2.21 8.54
C TRP A 48 -18.61 3.12 8.78
N LYS A 49 -18.86 4.04 7.83
CA LYS A 49 -19.99 4.96 7.91
C LYS A 49 -21.07 4.56 6.92
N GLU A 50 -22.30 4.48 7.38
CA GLU A 50 -23.43 4.30 6.47
C GLU A 50 -23.66 5.56 5.64
N LYS A 51 -23.91 5.36 4.35
CA LYS A 51 -24.33 6.40 3.43
C LYS A 51 -25.41 5.86 2.51
N VAL A 52 -26.52 6.58 2.44
CA VAL A 52 -27.55 6.31 1.43
C VAL A 52 -27.04 6.78 0.08
N VAL A 53 -26.94 5.86 -0.87
CA VAL A 53 -26.52 6.10 -2.25
C VAL A 53 -27.73 5.93 -3.15
N LYS A 54 -28.04 6.98 -3.93
CA LYS A 54 -29.11 6.97 -4.92
C LYS A 54 -28.57 6.43 -6.24
N HIS A 55 -29.11 5.30 -6.67
CA HIS A 55 -28.84 4.69 -7.96
C HIS A 55 -29.93 5.06 -8.96
N ARG A 56 -29.59 5.02 -10.25
CA ARG A 56 -30.56 5.16 -11.34
C ARG A 56 -30.41 4.00 -12.30
N TYR A 57 -31.52 3.49 -12.79
CA TYR A 57 -31.55 2.51 -13.88
C TYR A 57 -32.50 2.99 -14.97
N LYS A 58 -32.18 2.61 -16.20
CA LYS A 58 -32.90 3.05 -17.40
C LYS A 58 -34.08 2.11 -17.65
N ILE A 59 -35.24 2.67 -17.94
CA ILE A 59 -36.47 1.91 -18.29
C ILE A 59 -36.83 2.08 -19.76
N GLY A 60 -36.40 3.17 -20.40
CA GLY A 60 -36.68 3.42 -21.81
C GLY A 60 -35.82 4.54 -22.38
N LYS A 61 -36.16 5.02 -23.59
CA LYS A 61 -35.52 6.21 -24.18
C LYS A 61 -35.73 7.40 -23.24
N LYS A 62 -34.63 7.86 -22.63
CA LYS A 62 -34.57 9.00 -21.68
C LYS A 62 -35.39 8.87 -20.38
N LYS A 63 -36.00 7.71 -20.07
CA LYS A 63 -36.70 7.47 -18.80
C LYS A 63 -35.82 6.69 -17.82
N TYR A 64 -35.65 7.23 -16.61
CA TYR A 64 -34.89 6.62 -15.52
C TYR A 64 -35.78 6.47 -14.29
N LYS A 65 -35.68 5.32 -13.60
CA LYS A 65 -36.14 5.19 -12.21
C LYS A 65 -34.93 5.24 -11.28
N TYR A 66 -35.21 5.65 -10.06
CA TYR A 66 -34.21 5.76 -9.00
C TYR A 66 -34.57 4.80 -7.88
N TYR A 67 -33.54 4.23 -7.25
CA TYR A 67 -33.67 3.49 -6.01
C TYR A 67 -32.51 3.86 -5.11
N THR A 68 -32.66 3.66 -3.82
CA THR A 68 -31.63 3.94 -2.82
C THR A 68 -31.05 2.63 -2.30
N THR A 69 -29.77 2.65 -1.99
CA THR A 69 -29.11 1.57 -1.25
C THR A 69 -28.26 2.16 -0.15
N THR A 70 -28.26 1.55 1.03
CA THR A 70 -27.32 1.91 2.08
C THR A 70 -25.98 1.24 1.79
N ARG A 71 -24.92 2.04 1.64
CA ARG A 71 -23.55 1.55 1.49
C ARG A 71 -22.71 1.96 2.69
N LEU A 72 -21.88 1.03 3.17
CA LEU A 72 -20.86 1.32 4.18
C LEU A 72 -19.63 1.91 3.51
N ILE A 73 -19.24 3.14 3.87
CA ILE A 73 -18.06 3.84 3.34
C ILE A 73 -16.92 3.74 4.35
N PRO A 74 -15.75 3.22 3.94
CA PRO A 74 -14.60 3.08 4.82
C PRO A 74 -13.85 4.42 5.01
N LYS A 75 -13.75 4.86 6.27
CA LYS A 75 -12.82 5.90 6.71
C LYS A 75 -11.56 5.23 7.27
N ILE A 76 -10.53 5.15 6.43
CA ILE A 76 -9.24 4.55 6.77
C ILE A 76 -8.50 5.46 7.78
N PRO A 77 -7.99 4.92 8.90
CA PRO A 77 -7.23 5.69 9.89
C PRO A 77 -5.89 6.15 9.29
N LYS A 78 -5.62 7.45 9.39
CA LYS A 78 -4.46 8.11 8.75
C LYS A 78 -3.81 9.17 9.62
N ASP A 79 -4.35 9.39 10.81
CA ASP A 79 -3.78 10.26 11.82
C ASP A 79 -2.37 9.79 12.21
N ASN A 80 -1.58 10.74 12.69
CA ASN A 80 -0.17 10.49 12.96
C ASN A 80 0.01 9.59 14.19
N ASP A 81 -0.88 9.69 15.18
CA ASP A 81 -0.84 8.88 16.39
C ASP A 81 -1.07 7.41 16.06
N PHE A 82 -2.11 7.09 15.29
CA PHE A 82 -2.36 5.74 14.79
C PHE A 82 -1.18 5.20 13.99
N LYS A 83 -0.59 5.99 13.09
CA LYS A 83 0.58 5.55 12.31
C LYS A 83 1.80 5.27 13.19
N ARG A 84 2.01 6.08 14.23
CA ARG A 84 3.10 5.91 15.20
C ARG A 84 2.89 4.62 16.00
N GLU A 85 1.69 4.40 16.50
CA GLU A 85 1.33 3.19 17.24
C GLU A 85 1.45 1.94 16.36
N LEU A 86 0.90 1.97 15.15
CA LEU A 86 1.05 0.91 14.16
C LEU A 86 2.53 0.59 13.92
N ARG A 87 3.36 1.61 13.74
CA ARG A 87 4.80 1.42 13.53
C ARG A 87 5.47 0.77 14.74
N ASN A 88 5.16 1.21 15.95
CA ASN A 88 5.73 0.64 17.17
C ASN A 88 5.39 -0.85 17.30
N ARG A 89 4.11 -1.21 17.13
CA ARG A 89 3.65 -2.61 17.16
C ARG A 89 4.32 -3.50 16.11
N LEU A 90 4.64 -2.95 14.94
CA LEU A 90 5.31 -3.68 13.86
C LEU A 90 6.84 -3.75 14.03
N LEU A 91 7.43 -2.92 14.89
CA LEU A 91 8.86 -2.97 15.21
C LEU A 91 9.18 -3.99 16.31
N GLU A 92 8.20 -4.39 17.11
CA GLU A 92 8.35 -5.44 18.12
C GLU A 92 8.84 -6.74 17.47
N GLY A 93 10.02 -7.20 17.90
CA GLY A 93 10.67 -8.40 17.36
C GLY A 93 11.23 -8.28 15.94
N TRP A 94 11.25 -7.08 15.35
CA TRP A 94 11.76 -6.91 13.97
C TRP A 94 13.29 -6.92 13.92
N GLU A 95 13.85 -7.89 13.17
CA GLU A 95 15.31 -8.09 13.13
C GLU A 95 16.06 -7.33 12.01
N PHE A 96 15.34 -6.78 11.04
CA PHE A 96 15.94 -6.13 9.86
C PHE A 96 15.96 -4.60 10.02
N ALA A 97 16.45 -3.89 9.01
CA ALA A 97 16.38 -2.43 9.03
C ALA A 97 14.93 -1.94 9.23
N SER A 98 14.72 -1.03 10.17
CA SER A 98 13.39 -0.46 10.51
C SER A 98 12.71 0.20 9.31
N HIS A 99 13.48 0.64 8.32
CA HIS A 99 12.99 1.19 7.06
C HIS A 99 12.14 0.20 6.24
N TYR A 100 12.33 -1.11 6.43
CA TYR A 100 11.47 -2.13 5.85
C TYR A 100 10.08 -2.09 6.47
N VAL A 101 9.95 -1.88 7.78
CA VAL A 101 8.64 -1.70 8.44
C VAL A 101 7.90 -0.49 7.86
N ASP A 102 8.58 0.63 7.67
CA ASP A 102 7.95 1.78 7.01
C ASP A 102 7.53 1.47 5.57
N GLY A 103 8.34 0.68 4.85
CA GLY A 103 8.04 0.21 3.51
C GLY A 103 6.79 -0.68 3.49
N ALA A 104 6.66 -1.56 4.47
CA ALA A 104 5.50 -2.42 4.69
C ALA A 104 4.25 -1.62 5.00
N ILE A 105 4.30 -0.67 5.94
CA ILE A 105 3.20 0.25 6.26
C ILE A 105 2.75 1.01 5.01
N LYS A 106 3.69 1.55 4.24
CA LYS A 106 3.38 2.25 2.98
C LYS A 106 2.67 1.33 1.99
N THR A 107 3.11 0.08 1.91
CA THR A 107 2.52 -0.92 1.01
C THR A 107 1.13 -1.35 1.45
N ALA A 108 0.91 -1.53 2.75
CA ALA A 108 -0.39 -1.81 3.34
C ALA A 108 -1.40 -0.69 3.03
N TYR A 109 -1.02 0.58 3.26
CA TYR A 109 -1.86 1.71 2.88
C TYR A 109 -2.18 1.75 1.38
N SER A 110 -1.19 1.51 0.51
CA SER A 110 -1.43 1.44 -0.94
C SER A 110 -2.41 0.34 -1.32
N ALA A 111 -2.30 -0.84 -0.70
CA ALA A 111 -3.22 -1.95 -0.93
C ALA A 111 -4.65 -1.61 -0.47
N ILE A 112 -4.81 -1.01 0.72
CA ILE A 112 -6.10 -0.64 1.27
C ILE A 112 -6.74 0.51 0.48
N GLU A 113 -5.98 1.51 0.02
CA GLU A 113 -6.51 2.57 -0.84
C GLU A 113 -6.95 2.04 -2.20
N SER A 114 -6.17 1.15 -2.80
CA SER A 114 -6.57 0.47 -4.04
C SER A 114 -7.85 -0.35 -3.84
N TRP A 115 -7.94 -1.10 -2.74
CA TRP A 115 -9.14 -1.82 -2.37
C TRP A 115 -10.33 -0.88 -2.18
N LYS A 116 -10.17 0.23 -1.44
CA LYS A 116 -11.22 1.22 -1.19
C LYS A 116 -11.73 1.83 -2.49
N SER A 117 -10.83 2.24 -3.39
CA SER A 117 -11.20 2.77 -4.71
C SER A 117 -12.05 1.77 -5.48
N ASN A 118 -11.60 0.51 -5.52
CA ASN A 118 -12.36 -0.56 -6.18
C ASN A 118 -13.69 -0.86 -5.48
N TYR A 119 -13.76 -0.81 -4.16
CA TYR A 119 -14.98 -1.04 -3.39
C TYR A 119 -16.03 0.07 -3.58
N LEU A 120 -15.58 1.33 -3.75
CA LEU A 120 -16.49 2.45 -3.96
C LEU A 120 -16.96 2.56 -5.42
N ASN A 121 -16.05 2.35 -6.38
CA ASN A 121 -16.33 2.51 -7.81
C ASN A 121 -16.93 1.26 -8.44
N VAL A 122 -16.59 0.08 -7.93
CA VAL A 122 -17.02 -1.23 -8.43
C VAL A 122 -17.85 -1.91 -7.33
N ASN A 123 -18.79 -2.79 -7.69
CA ASN A 123 -19.54 -3.62 -6.74
C ASN A 123 -18.64 -4.72 -6.11
N ARG A 124 -17.45 -4.38 -5.62
CA ARG A 124 -16.60 -5.33 -4.87
C ARG A 124 -17.18 -5.57 -3.48
N LYS A 125 -17.03 -6.80 -3.01
CA LYS A 125 -17.38 -7.19 -1.64
C LYS A 125 -16.38 -6.64 -0.62
N LYS A 126 -16.80 -6.59 0.65
CA LYS A 126 -16.01 -6.18 1.82
C LYS A 126 -14.98 -7.27 2.21
N ASN A 127 -14.08 -7.61 1.29
CA ASN A 127 -13.02 -8.59 1.53
C ASN A 127 -11.69 -7.87 1.81
N LYS A 128 -11.04 -8.24 2.92
CA LYS A 128 -9.73 -7.71 3.31
C LYS A 128 -8.67 -8.06 2.25
N PRO A 129 -7.78 -7.13 1.85
CA PRO A 129 -6.68 -7.43 0.94
C PRO A 129 -5.67 -8.41 1.57
N ILE A 130 -5.11 -9.30 0.75
CA ILE A 130 -4.13 -10.31 1.19
C ILE A 130 -2.94 -10.32 0.23
N PHE A 131 -1.72 -10.31 0.77
CA PHE A 131 -0.51 -10.56 -0.01
C PHE A 131 -0.27 -12.07 -0.15
N LYS A 132 -0.19 -12.57 -1.39
CA LYS A 132 -0.04 -14.00 -1.68
C LYS A 132 1.36 -14.42 -2.16
N ARG A 133 2.15 -13.47 -2.65
CA ARG A 133 3.46 -13.74 -3.27
C ARG A 133 4.53 -13.04 -2.44
N PRO A 134 5.63 -13.71 -2.04
CA PRO A 134 6.73 -13.07 -1.35
C PRO A 134 7.30 -11.90 -2.17
N PHE A 135 7.57 -10.79 -1.50
CA PHE A 135 8.18 -9.63 -2.09
C PHE A 135 8.82 -8.77 -1.00
N VAL A 136 9.75 -7.91 -1.38
CA VAL A 136 10.32 -6.91 -0.48
C VAL A 136 10.37 -5.56 -1.18
N ARG A 137 9.96 -4.51 -0.48
CA ARG A 137 10.14 -3.15 -0.95
C ARG A 137 11.33 -2.51 -0.27
N VAL A 138 12.36 -2.23 -1.06
CA VAL A 138 13.58 -1.55 -0.58
C VAL A 138 13.42 -0.04 -0.78
N LYS A 139 13.57 0.73 0.29
CA LYS A 139 13.65 2.21 0.20
C LYS A 139 14.98 2.61 -0.43
N THR A 140 14.99 3.71 -1.19
CA THR A 140 16.21 4.29 -1.78
C THR A 140 17.28 4.58 -0.73
N THR A 141 16.89 4.93 0.50
CA THR A 141 17.82 5.16 1.61
C THR A 141 18.60 3.91 2.06
N LEU A 142 18.12 2.71 1.72
CA LEU A 142 18.83 1.45 1.97
C LEU A 142 19.73 1.04 0.80
N MET A 143 19.61 1.71 -0.35
CA MET A 143 20.39 1.46 -1.54
C MET A 143 21.59 2.40 -1.59
N LYS A 144 22.78 1.88 -1.88
CA LYS A 144 23.99 2.66 -2.10
C LYS A 144 24.67 2.18 -3.37
N TYR A 145 25.03 3.12 -4.26
CA TYR A 145 25.82 2.79 -5.44
C TYR A 145 27.31 2.94 -5.13
N ASP A 146 28.06 1.86 -5.27
CA ASP A 146 29.51 1.90 -5.24
C ASP A 146 30.04 2.20 -6.64
N ARG A 147 30.46 3.44 -6.86
CA ARG A 147 31.01 3.90 -8.13
C ARG A 147 32.28 3.17 -8.53
N LYS A 148 33.10 2.72 -7.57
CA LYS A 148 34.39 2.07 -7.86
C LYS A 148 34.20 0.69 -8.46
N ASN A 149 33.21 -0.04 -7.93
CA ASN A 149 32.94 -1.43 -8.33
C ASN A 149 31.75 -1.57 -9.29
N GLY A 150 30.99 -0.50 -9.54
CA GLY A 150 29.80 -0.53 -10.40
C GLY A 150 28.62 -1.33 -9.80
N ILE A 151 28.59 -1.51 -8.48
CA ILE A 151 27.60 -2.35 -7.79
C ILE A 151 26.61 -1.52 -6.96
N ILE A 152 25.36 -2.00 -6.87
CA ILE A 152 24.36 -1.45 -5.94
C ILE A 152 24.34 -2.33 -4.69
N ARG A 153 24.65 -1.74 -3.54
CA ARG A 153 24.54 -2.36 -2.23
C ARG A 153 23.18 -2.08 -1.61
N ILE A 154 22.53 -3.10 -1.08
CA ILE A 154 21.26 -2.99 -0.36
C ILE A 154 21.47 -3.40 1.10
N THR A 155 21.07 -2.53 2.02
CA THR A 155 21.19 -2.80 3.46
C THR A 155 20.03 -3.68 3.93
N ILE A 156 20.32 -4.90 4.39
CA ILE A 156 19.33 -5.82 4.97
C ILE A 156 19.27 -5.67 6.50
N LYS A 157 20.39 -5.82 7.20
CA LYS A 157 20.54 -5.58 8.64
C LYS A 157 21.45 -4.37 8.89
N PRO A 158 21.11 -3.47 9.82
CA PRO A 158 21.96 -2.31 10.13
C PRO A 158 23.28 -2.77 10.75
N ARG A 159 24.36 -2.01 10.50
CA ARG A 159 25.70 -2.20 11.10
C ARG A 159 26.37 -3.57 10.84
N LYS A 160 25.80 -4.43 9.99
CA LYS A 160 26.52 -5.60 9.47
C LYS A 160 27.24 -5.18 8.19
N SER A 161 28.57 -5.24 8.22
CA SER A 161 29.37 -5.26 7.00
C SER A 161 29.03 -6.53 6.20
N ILE A 162 28.96 -6.40 4.87
CA ILE A 162 29.04 -7.56 3.96
C ILE A 162 30.43 -8.14 4.11
#